data_AF-A0A094E9K0-F1
#
_entry.id   AF-A0A094E9K0-F1
#
_cell.length_a   1.000
_cell.length_b   1.000
_cell.length_c   1.000
_cell.angle_alpha   90.00
_cell.angle_beta   90.00
_cell.angle_gamma   90.00
#
_symmetry.space_group_name_H-M   'P 1'
#
loop_
_entity.id
_entity.type
_entity.pdbx_description
1 polymer ?
#
loop_
_entity_poly.entity_id
_entity_poly.type
_entity_poly.pdbx_seq_one_letter_code
_entity_poly.pdbx_strand_id
1 'polypeptide(L)'
;MATKEIDSFVNEKGTLSSGDVEVFDATIDDRGDIPTDEEKATLRRVPGSLPVVAYFLCAVEFAERASYYGISTLISNFINRPMPVGGNGYGAPPRGTQQTGGALGMGTVKANA
;
A
#
# COMPACT_ATOMS: atom_id res chain seq x y z
N MET A 1 -7.00 -14.79 39.05
CA MET A 1 -7.31 -15.55 37.82
C MET A 1 -8.55 -14.93 37.22
N ALA A 2 -8.39 -14.04 36.24
CA ALA A 2 -9.51 -13.40 35.55
C ALA A 2 -9.30 -13.61 34.04
N THR A 3 -10.10 -14.49 33.46
CA THR A 3 -10.19 -14.71 32.02
C THR A 3 -11.06 -13.61 31.43
N LYS A 4 -10.51 -12.77 30.54
CA LYS A 4 -11.33 -11.88 29.68
C LYS A 4 -11.48 -12.52 28.31
N GLU A 5 -12.72 -12.57 27.84
CA GLU A 5 -13.10 -13.10 26.54
C GLU A 5 -12.50 -12.27 25.40
N ILE A 6 -12.10 -12.96 24.33
CA ILE A 6 -11.59 -12.37 23.10
C ILE A 6 -12.80 -12.23 22.17
N ASP A 7 -13.19 -10.99 21.84
CA ASP A 7 -14.16 -10.75 20.78
C ASP A 7 -13.58 -11.27 19.46
N SER A 8 -14.27 -12.23 18.86
CA SER A 8 -13.89 -12.86 17.60
C SER A 8 -13.86 -11.83 16.47
N PHE A 9 -12.68 -11.59 15.88
CA PHE A 9 -12.58 -10.82 14.65
C PHE A 9 -12.96 -11.68 13.45
N VAL A 10 -14.17 -11.44 12.93
CA VAL A 10 -14.68 -12.05 11.70
C VAL A 10 -14.15 -11.25 10.50
N ASN A 11 -13.41 -11.89 9.59
CA ASN A 11 -13.06 -11.25 8.32
C ASN A 11 -14.29 -11.14 7.40
N GLU A 12 -14.24 -10.25 6.41
CA GLU A 12 -15.32 -9.94 5.46
C GLU A 12 -15.85 -11.16 4.66
N LYS A 13 -15.13 -12.29 4.67
CA LYS A 13 -15.50 -13.54 3.98
C LYS A 13 -15.93 -14.67 4.93
N GLY A 14 -16.19 -14.38 6.21
CA GLY A 14 -16.82 -15.32 7.15
C GLY A 14 -16.03 -16.62 7.40
N THR A 15 -14.72 -16.62 7.17
CA THR A 15 -13.86 -17.79 7.37
C THR A 15 -13.02 -17.64 8.64
N LEU A 16 -13.18 -18.61 9.56
CA LEU A 16 -12.33 -18.80 10.74
C LEU A 16 -10.98 -19.35 10.26
N SER A 17 -10.04 -18.47 9.93
CA SER A 17 -8.67 -18.86 9.66
C SER A 17 -7.87 -18.82 10.96
N SER A 18 -7.61 -19.98 11.57
CA SER A 18 -6.48 -20.17 12.48
C SER A 18 -5.19 -20.09 11.66
N GLY A 19 -4.87 -18.90 11.17
CA GLY A 19 -3.51 -18.58 10.78
C GLY A 19 -2.83 -18.04 12.02
N ASP A 20 -1.63 -18.51 12.32
CA ASP A 20 -0.79 -18.02 13.41
C ASP A 20 -0.47 -16.53 13.17
N VAL A 21 -1.39 -15.65 13.52
CA VAL A 21 -1.10 -14.24 13.71
C VAL A 21 -0.49 -14.18 15.09
N GLU A 22 0.83 -14.31 15.16
CA GLU A 22 1.57 -13.86 16.34
C GLU A 22 1.27 -12.37 16.49
N VAL A 23 0.30 -12.06 17.35
CA VAL A 23 0.09 -10.70 17.84
C VAL A 23 1.35 -10.36 18.62
N PHE A 24 2.27 -9.67 17.95
CA PHE A 24 3.43 -9.09 18.60
C PHE A 24 2.92 -7.97 19.49
N ASP A 25 2.52 -8.31 20.72
CA ASP A 25 2.17 -7.35 21.74
C ASP A 25 3.47 -6.65 22.18
N ALA A 26 3.82 -5.59 21.47
CA ALA A 26 4.99 -4.78 21.73
C ALA A 26 4.96 -4.08 23.12
N THR A 27 3.91 -4.29 23.92
CA THR A 27 3.77 -3.73 25.27
C THR A 27 4.16 -4.71 26.37
N ILE A 28 4.34 -6.00 26.06
CA ILE A 28 4.81 -6.99 27.01
C ILE A 28 6.33 -7.09 26.83
N ASP A 29 7.09 -6.57 27.78
CA ASP A 29 8.53 -6.83 27.80
C ASP A 29 8.77 -8.34 28.02
N ASP A 30 9.97 -8.84 27.72
CA ASP A 30 10.31 -10.26 27.94
C ASP A 30 10.16 -10.71 29.42
N ARG A 31 9.88 -9.79 30.35
CA ARG A 31 9.68 -10.01 31.80
C ARG A 31 8.20 -10.03 32.19
N GLY A 32 7.28 -9.64 31.31
CA GLY A 32 5.84 -9.59 31.56
C GLY A 32 5.35 -8.33 32.27
N ASP A 33 6.18 -7.30 32.40
CA ASP A 33 5.87 -6.10 33.20
C ASP A 33 5.21 -5.02 32.34
N ILE A 34 3.96 -4.69 32.67
CA ILE A 34 3.18 -3.63 32.01
C ILE A 34 3.42 -2.31 32.75
N PRO A 35 3.81 -1.21 32.08
CA PRO A 35 4.09 0.06 32.74
C PRO A 35 2.86 0.66 33.45
N THR A 36 3.06 1.30 34.60
CA THR A 36 1.99 2.03 35.31
C THR A 36 1.62 3.33 34.59
N ASP A 37 0.49 3.94 34.95
CA ASP A 37 0.02 5.16 34.28
C ASP A 37 0.93 6.38 34.53
N GLU A 38 1.54 6.45 35.72
CA GLU A 38 2.55 7.47 36.05
C GLU A 38 3.82 7.27 35.22
N GLU A 39 4.24 6.03 35.00
CA GLU A 39 5.40 5.66 34.18
C GLU A 39 5.18 5.97 32.71
N LYS A 40 3.99 5.68 32.16
CA LYS A 40 3.63 6.06 30.78
C LYS A 40 3.64 7.57 30.55
N ALA A 41 3.33 8.35 31.59
CA ALA A 41 3.30 9.80 31.53
C ALA A 41 4.69 10.44 31.69
N THR A 42 5.59 9.82 32.44
CA THR A 42 6.88 10.43 32.84
C THR A 42 8.10 9.84 32.14
N LEU A 43 8.06 8.55 31.75
CA LEU A 43 9.17 7.89 31.09
C LEU A 43 9.33 8.34 29.64
N ARG A 44 10.59 8.38 29.18
CA ARG A 44 10.93 8.68 27.79
C ARG A 44 10.47 7.55 26.88
N ARG A 45 9.71 7.89 25.85
CA ARG A 45 9.35 6.95 24.76
C ARG A 45 10.59 6.60 23.95
N VAL A 46 10.97 5.33 23.92
CA VAL A 46 12.03 4.78 23.06
C VAL A 46 11.38 3.80 22.11
N PRO A 47 11.45 4.02 20.78
CA PRO A 47 10.91 3.05 19.84
C PRO A 47 11.71 1.75 19.94
N GLY A 48 11.00 0.62 20.03
CA GLY A 48 11.61 -0.70 19.91
C GLY A 48 12.21 -0.91 18.51
N SER A 49 13.10 -1.89 18.39
CA SER A 49 13.66 -2.27 17.09
C SER A 49 12.59 -2.91 16.23
N LEU A 50 12.30 -2.33 15.06
CA LEU A 50 11.44 -2.99 14.08
C LEU A 50 12.23 -4.03 13.29
N PRO A 51 11.65 -5.21 12.99
CA PRO A 51 12.28 -6.18 12.13
C PRO A 51 12.43 -5.60 10.71
N VAL A 52 13.56 -5.90 10.06
CA VAL A 52 13.86 -5.41 8.69
C VAL A 52 12.75 -5.77 7.70
N VAL A 53 12.09 -6.92 7.90
CA VAL A 53 10.95 -7.39 7.10
C VAL A 53 9.79 -6.38 7.09
N ALA A 54 9.53 -5.69 8.21
CA ALA A 54 8.47 -4.68 8.27
C ALA A 54 8.74 -3.50 7.33
N TYR A 55 9.99 -3.05 7.22
CA TYR A 55 10.37 -2.01 6.26
C TYR A 55 10.19 -2.47 4.81
N PHE A 56 10.50 -3.73 4.52
CA PHE A 56 10.27 -4.30 3.18
C PHE A 56 8.78 -4.38 2.85
N LEU A 57 7.93 -4.75 3.82
CA LEU A 57 6.49 -4.74 3.62
C LEU A 57 5.99 -3.34 3.25
N CYS A 58 6.41 -2.31 4.01
CA CYS A 58 6.09 -0.92 3.68
C CYS A 58 6.60 -0.51 2.28
N ALA A 59 7.80 -0.95 1.90
CA ALA A 59 8.36 -0.64 0.58
C ALA A 59 7.57 -1.30 -0.56
N VAL A 60 7.13 -2.55 -0.38
CA VAL A 60 6.32 -3.28 -1.36
C VAL A 60 4.92 -2.65 -1.50
N GLU A 61 4.25 -2.34 -0.39
CA GLU A 61 2.95 -1.64 -0.40
C GLU A 61 3.06 -0.27 -1.06
N PHE A 62 4.14 0.48 -0.78
CA PHE A 62 4.41 1.74 -1.47
C PHE A 62 4.63 1.53 -2.97
N ALA A 63 5.37 0.50 -3.37
CA ALA A 63 5.58 0.17 -4.78
C ALA A 63 4.28 -0.25 -5.48
N GLU A 64 3.39 -0.98 -4.80
CA GLU A 64 2.04 -1.31 -5.28
C GLU A 64 1.28 -0.02 -5.59
N ARG A 65 1.13 0.86 -4.60
CA ARG A 65 0.42 2.14 -4.76
C ARG A 65 1.05 3.00 -5.86
N ALA A 66 2.37 3.11 -5.88
CA ALA A 66 3.11 3.89 -6.87
C ALA A 66 2.93 3.34 -8.29
N SER A 67 2.97 2.02 -8.45
CA SER A 67 2.77 1.37 -9.75
C SER A 67 1.32 1.52 -10.25
N TYR A 68 0.34 1.36 -9.36
CA TYR A 68 -1.07 1.54 -9.67
C TYR A 68 -1.36 2.95 -10.16
N TYR A 69 -1.00 3.98 -9.39
CA TYR A 69 -1.26 5.37 -9.78
C TYR A 69 -0.34 5.85 -10.91
N GLY A 70 0.90 5.37 -10.96
CA GLY A 70 1.87 5.77 -11.98
C GLY A 70 1.47 5.35 -13.39
N ILE A 71 0.81 4.19 -13.55
CA ILE A 71 0.43 3.67 -14.86
C ILE A 71 -1.03 3.95 -15.24
N SER A 72 -1.93 4.14 -14.27
CA SER A 72 -3.38 4.30 -14.51
C SER A 72 -3.70 5.33 -15.60
N THR A 73 -3.21 6.57 -15.45
CA THR A 73 -3.45 7.64 -16.43
C THR A 73 -2.74 7.39 -17.76
N LEU A 74 -1.58 6.72 -17.74
CA LEU A 74 -0.83 6.39 -18.95
C LEU A 74 -1.59 5.38 -19.81
N ILE A 75 -2.15 4.32 -19.20
CA ILE A 75 -2.95 3.31 -19.91
C ILE A 75 -4.20 3.95 -20.51
N SER A 76 -4.95 4.76 -19.73
CA SER A 76 -6.13 5.43 -20.26
C SER A 76 -5.79 6.35 -21.45
N ASN A 77 -4.67 7.08 -21.39
CA ASN A 77 -4.21 7.89 -22.51
C ASN A 77 -3.77 7.04 -23.72
N PHE A 78 -3.06 5.93 -23.47
CA PHE A 78 -2.61 5.00 -24.50
C PHE A 78 -3.77 4.39 -25.28
N ILE A 79 -4.85 4.02 -24.60
CA ILE A 79 -6.06 3.46 -25.20
C ILE A 79 -6.88 4.54 -25.92
N ASN A 80 -7.13 5.67 -25.25
CA ASN A 80 -8.03 6.71 -25.74
C ASN A 80 -7.47 7.44 -26.97
N ARG A 81 -6.20 7.83 -26.92
CA ARG A 81 -5.60 8.77 -27.88
C ARG A 81 -4.83 8.03 -28.98
N PRO A 82 -4.80 8.56 -30.21
CA PRO A 82 -3.96 8.00 -31.27
C PRO A 82 -2.47 8.28 -31.01
N MET A 83 -1.60 7.61 -31.77
CA MET A 83 -0.16 7.80 -31.71
C MET A 83 0.23 9.27 -32.02
N PRO A 84 1.06 9.92 -31.19
CA PRO A 84 1.49 11.30 -31.43
C PRO A 84 2.40 11.42 -32.65
N VAL A 85 2.15 12.42 -33.50
CA VAL A 85 2.91 12.66 -34.73
C VAL A 85 4.32 13.13 -34.40
N GLY A 86 5.32 12.50 -35.00
CA GLY A 86 6.74 12.78 -34.73
C GLY A 86 7.21 12.30 -33.35
N GLY A 87 6.41 11.49 -32.66
CA GLY A 87 6.79 10.83 -31.41
C GLY A 87 7.79 9.70 -31.62
N ASN A 88 8.15 9.00 -30.53
CA ASN A 88 9.13 7.91 -30.56
C ASN A 88 8.61 6.59 -31.17
N GLY A 89 7.38 6.55 -31.68
CA GLY A 89 6.73 5.34 -32.19
C GLY A 89 6.14 4.40 -31.12
N TYR A 90 6.38 4.67 -29.82
CA TYR A 90 5.87 3.87 -28.69
C TYR A 90 4.84 4.62 -27.84
N GLY A 91 4.33 5.73 -28.38
CA GLY A 91 3.27 6.53 -27.76
C GLY A 91 3.75 7.71 -26.90
N ALA A 92 5.05 7.98 -26.84
CA ALA A 92 5.57 9.20 -26.23
C ALA A 92 5.57 10.36 -27.25
N PRO A 93 5.13 11.56 -26.85
CA PRO A 93 5.18 12.74 -27.71
C PRO A 93 6.64 13.18 -27.97
N PRO A 94 6.91 13.90 -29.07
CA PRO A 94 8.21 14.51 -29.30
C PRO A 94 8.58 15.46 -28.16
N ARG A 95 9.88 15.47 -27.79
CA ARG A 95 10.41 16.34 -26.73
C ARG A 95 10.13 17.82 -27.07
N GLY A 96 9.77 18.60 -26.06
CA GLY A 96 9.48 20.04 -26.23
C GLY A 96 8.10 20.35 -26.82
N THR A 97 7.22 19.35 -26.95
CA THR A 97 5.83 19.56 -27.40
C THR A 97 4.84 19.42 -26.25
N GLN A 98 3.69 20.08 -26.36
CA GLN A 98 2.55 19.92 -25.45
C GLN A 98 1.58 18.82 -25.92
N GLN A 99 2.03 17.92 -26.81
CA GLN A 99 1.23 16.79 -27.24
C GLN A 99 1.07 15.79 -26.08
N THR A 100 -0.06 15.09 -26.05
CA THR A 100 -0.32 14.04 -25.07
C THR A 100 0.09 12.69 -25.63
N GLY A 101 0.62 11.80 -24.78
CA GLY A 101 0.91 10.42 -25.18
C GLY A 101 -0.34 9.62 -25.52
N GLY A 102 -0.20 8.62 -26.37
CA GLY A 102 -1.30 7.85 -26.95
C GLY A 102 -0.80 6.78 -27.91
N ALA A 103 -1.66 5.83 -28.31
CA ALA A 103 -1.33 4.86 -29.35
C ALA A 103 -2.55 4.31 -30.10
N LEU A 104 -3.60 3.89 -29.39
CA LEU A 104 -4.65 3.04 -29.96
C LEU A 104 -5.85 3.80 -30.54
N GLY A 105 -6.13 5.02 -30.06
CA GLY A 105 -7.22 5.85 -30.60
C GLY A 105 -8.63 5.23 -30.45
N MET A 106 -8.85 4.37 -29.45
CA MET A 106 -10.12 3.63 -29.26
C MET A 106 -11.22 4.45 -28.55
N GLY A 107 -10.93 5.70 -28.20
CA GLY A 107 -11.86 6.59 -27.54
C GLY A 107 -12.06 6.30 -26.05
N THR A 108 -12.83 7.18 -25.39
CA THR A 108 -13.01 7.19 -23.92
C THR A 108 -13.79 5.99 -23.39
N VAL A 109 -14.75 5.47 -24.16
CA VAL A 109 -15.58 4.33 -23.73
C VAL A 109 -14.72 3.09 -23.50
N LYS A 110 -13.75 2.82 -24.39
CA LYS A 110 -12.83 1.68 -24.26
C LYS A 110 -11.72 1.93 -23.25
N ALA A 111 -11.31 3.18 -23.06
CA ALA A 111 -10.25 3.54 -22.11
C ALA A 111 -10.70 3.55 -20.64
N ASN A 112 -12.01 3.62 -20.39
CA ASN A 112 -12.63 3.61 -19.06
C ASN A 112 -13.41 2.32 -18.77
N ALA A 113 -13.32 1.33 -19.67
CA ALA A 113 -14.00 0.04 -19.55
C ALA A 113 -13.29 -0.88 -18.57
#